data_AF-A0A6I4IYM7-F1
#
_entry.id   AF-A0A6I4IYM7-F1
#
_cell.length_a   1.000
_cell.length_b   1.000
_cell.length_c   1.000
_cell.angle_alpha   90.00
_cell.angle_beta   90.00
_cell.angle_gamma   90.00
#
_symmetry.space_group_name_H-M   'P 1'
#
loop_
_entity.id
_entity.type
_entity.pdbx_description
1 polymer ?
#
loop_
_entity_poly.entity_id
_entity_poly.type
_entity_poly.pdbx_seq_one_letter_code
_entity_poly.pdbx_strand_id
1 'polypeptide(L)'
;MDHSEGGSSLIAPRLALDFYRRAGASGDFYRLFMVPGMSHCQGGTGPVDFGQSAAAPAATADADHDIREALEHWVEQHVAPVRLLASKPGSNVVAELRPEQAGH
;
A
#
# COMPACT_ATOMS: atom_id res chain seq x y z
N MET A 1 -17.92 6.35 -23.25
CA MET A 1 -17.04 5.21 -22.94
C MET A 1 -16.30 5.64 -21.69
N ASP A 2 -16.83 5.24 -20.54
CA ASP A 2 -16.63 5.92 -19.26
C ASP A 2 -16.03 4.96 -18.23
N HIS A 3 -14.85 5.35 -17.74
CA HIS A 3 -14.11 4.96 -16.54
C HIS A 3 -14.04 3.47 -16.11
N SER A 4 -12.94 2.77 -16.45
CA SER A 4 -12.39 1.75 -15.55
C SER A 4 -11.29 2.38 -14.70
N GLU A 5 -11.72 2.93 -13.57
CA GLU A 5 -10.92 3.14 -12.37
C GLU A 5 -9.92 1.97 -12.21
N GLY A 6 -8.62 2.26 -12.25
CA GLY A 6 -7.55 1.27 -12.18
C GLY A 6 -7.43 0.66 -10.78
N GLY A 7 -8.42 -0.13 -10.38
CA GLY A 7 -8.42 -0.91 -9.14
C GLY A 7 -8.52 -2.41 -9.42
N SER A 8 -8.02 -3.22 -8.49
CA SER A 8 -8.18 -4.67 -8.50
C SER A 8 -9.62 -5.11 -8.83
N SER A 9 -9.81 -5.74 -9.98
CA SER A 9 -11.10 -6.30 -10.44
C SER A 9 -11.37 -7.73 -9.93
N LEU A 10 -10.34 -8.39 -9.39
CA LEU A 10 -10.44 -9.75 -8.86
C LEU A 10 -10.93 -9.76 -7.41
N ILE A 11 -10.30 -8.94 -6.57
CA ILE A 11 -10.73 -8.70 -5.19
C ILE A 11 -10.95 -7.21 -5.04
N ALA A 12 -12.21 -6.81 -4.86
CA ALA A 12 -12.57 -5.41 -4.75
C ALA A 12 -11.88 -4.79 -3.52
N PRO A 13 -11.10 -3.69 -3.68
CA PRO A 13 -10.42 -3.03 -2.55
C PRO A 13 -11.38 -2.59 -1.43
N ARG A 14 -12.65 -2.30 -1.80
CA ARG A 14 -13.71 -1.93 -0.85
C ARG A 14 -13.93 -3.00 0.22
N LEU A 15 -13.73 -4.28 -0.10
CA LEU A 15 -13.89 -5.37 0.88
C LEU A 15 -12.90 -5.23 2.03
N ALA A 16 -11.64 -4.92 1.73
CA ALA A 16 -10.60 -4.71 2.74
C ALA A 16 -10.88 -3.45 3.58
N LEU A 17 -11.32 -2.36 2.94
CA LEU A 17 -11.69 -1.13 3.64
C LEU A 17 -12.87 -1.32 4.60
N ASP A 18 -13.91 -2.03 4.17
CA ASP A 18 -15.07 -2.30 5.01
C ASP A 18 -14.71 -3.24 6.17
N PHE A 19 -13.80 -4.19 5.95
CA PHE A 19 -13.25 -5.01 7.03
C PHE A 19 -12.45 -4.16 8.03
N TYR A 20 -11.53 -3.32 7.56
CA TYR A 20 -10.74 -2.43 8.41
C TYR A 20 -11.61 -1.55 9.30
N ARG A 21 -12.68 -0.98 8.73
CA ARG A 21 -13.67 -0.18 9.47
C ARG A 21 -14.45 -1.00 10.49
N ARG A 22 -14.89 -2.21 10.14
CA ARG A 22 -15.62 -3.10 11.07
C ARG A 22 -14.74 -3.61 12.20
N ALA A 23 -13.45 -3.83 11.94
CA ALA A 23 -12.52 -4.29 12.96
C ALA A 23 -12.31 -3.26 14.08
N GLY A 24 -12.70 -2.00 13.88
CA GLY A 24 -12.48 -0.92 14.86
C GLY A 24 -10.99 -0.77 15.20
N ALA A 25 -10.13 -1.08 14.23
CA ALA A 25 -8.72 -1.29 14.50
C ALA A 25 -8.01 0.03 14.84
N SER A 26 -7.21 0.03 15.90
CA SER A 26 -6.31 1.14 16.18
C SER A 26 -5.09 1.06 15.26
N GLY A 27 -4.59 2.23 14.86
CA GLY A 27 -3.37 2.35 14.04
C GLY A 27 -2.09 1.86 14.74
N ASP A 28 -2.19 1.34 15.97
CA ASP A 28 -1.06 0.88 16.79
C ASP A 28 -0.61 -0.53 16.40
N PHE A 29 -1.52 -1.38 15.93
CA PHE A 29 -1.22 -2.77 15.55
C PHE A 29 -1.71 -3.15 14.15
N TYR A 30 -2.64 -2.38 13.56
CA TYR A 30 -3.15 -2.66 12.23
C TYR A 30 -3.33 -1.37 11.42
N ARG A 31 -2.70 -1.33 10.24
CA ARG A 31 -2.76 -0.21 9.30
C ARG A 31 -3.20 -0.72 7.93
N LEU A 32 -4.13 -0.01 7.31
CA LEU A 32 -4.56 -0.25 5.94
C LEU A 32 -3.99 0.84 5.04
N PHE A 33 -3.24 0.47 4.01
CA PHE A 33 -2.78 1.39 2.96
C PHE A 33 -3.57 1.11 1.69
N MET A 34 -4.27 2.13 1.19
CA MET A 34 -4.92 2.05 -0.12
C MET A 34 -3.90 2.38 -1.21
N VAL A 35 -3.91 1.62 -2.30
CA VAL A 35 -2.96 1.76 -3.42
C VAL A 35 -3.73 2.04 -4.72
N PRO A 36 -4.08 3.32 -5.00
CA PRO A 36 -4.81 3.68 -6.22
C PRO A 36 -3.99 3.39 -7.48
N GLY A 37 -4.65 2.90 -8.53
CA GLY A 37 -3.98 2.57 -9.79
C GLY A 37 -3.35 1.17 -9.80
N MET A 38 -3.38 0.44 -8.68
CA MET A 38 -2.94 -0.95 -8.61
C MET A 38 -4.02 -1.90 -9.11
N SER A 39 -3.60 -2.83 -9.96
CA SER A 39 -4.38 -4.02 -10.31
C SER A 39 -4.46 -4.97 -9.10
N HIS A 40 -4.56 -6.28 -9.30
CA HIS A 40 -4.84 -7.19 -8.20
C HIS A 40 -3.78 -7.21 -7.09
N CYS A 41 -2.52 -7.47 -7.44
CA CYS A 41 -1.40 -7.57 -6.50
C CYS A 41 -0.21 -6.69 -6.89
N GLN A 42 -0.05 -6.46 -8.19
CA GLN A 42 1.01 -5.66 -8.78
C GLN A 42 0.57 -5.13 -10.15
N GLY A 43 1.33 -4.17 -10.68
CA GLY A 43 1.05 -3.53 -11.95
C GLY A 43 -0.24 -2.71 -11.92
N GLY A 44 -0.65 -2.21 -13.09
CA GLY A 44 -1.73 -1.24 -13.22
C GLY A 44 -1.23 0.07 -13.80
N THR A 45 -1.98 1.15 -13.61
CA THR A 45 -1.71 2.43 -14.28
C THR A 45 -0.78 3.34 -13.48
N GLY A 46 -0.79 3.22 -12.14
CA GLY A 46 -0.05 4.08 -11.23
C GLY A 46 1.35 3.59 -10.82
N PRO A 47 2.05 4.37 -9.98
CA PRO A 47 3.23 3.91 -9.23
C PRO A 47 2.79 3.07 -8.03
N VAL A 48 2.95 1.76 -8.15
CA VAL A 48 2.33 0.74 -7.29
C VAL A 48 3.33 -0.30 -6.80
N ASP A 49 4.61 -0.11 -7.08
CA ASP A 49 5.68 -1.01 -6.67
C ASP A 49 6.29 -0.48 -5.36
N PHE A 50 6.05 -1.21 -4.26
CA PHE A 50 6.44 -0.85 -2.89
C PHE A 50 7.03 -2.05 -2.12
N GLY A 51 7.65 -3.00 -2.84
CA GLY A 51 8.31 -4.17 -2.24
C GLY A 51 7.39 -5.34 -1.93
N GLN A 52 6.15 -5.33 -2.40
CA GLN A 52 5.16 -6.38 -2.08
C GLN A 52 5.45 -7.74 -2.73
N SER A 53 6.26 -7.78 -3.79
CA SER A 53 6.65 -9.03 -4.45
C SER A 53 7.92 -8.88 -5.27
N ALA A 54 8.53 -9.99 -5.69
CA ALA A 54 9.65 -9.96 -6.63
C ALA A 54 9.29 -9.33 -8.00
N ALA A 55 8.01 -9.33 -8.37
CA ALA A 55 7.51 -8.71 -9.61
C ALA A 55 7.16 -7.22 -9.45
N ALA A 56 7.18 -6.71 -8.22
CA ALA A 56 6.95 -5.31 -7.87
C ALA A 56 7.91 -4.93 -6.72
N PRO A 57 9.22 -4.87 -7.01
CA PRO A 57 10.24 -4.61 -6.00
C PRO A 57 10.15 -3.17 -5.49
N ALA A 58 10.70 -2.91 -4.30
CA ALA A 58 10.87 -1.57 -3.82
C ALA A 58 11.93 -0.82 -4.67
N ALA A 59 11.78 0.50 -4.80
CA ALA A 59 12.78 1.33 -5.47
C ALA A 59 14.11 1.37 -4.70
N THR A 60 14.03 1.29 -3.38
CA THR A 60 15.17 1.26 -2.44
C THR A 60 14.84 0.27 -1.34
N ALA A 61 15.85 -0.44 -0.81
CA ALA A 61 15.69 -1.33 0.33
C ALA A 61 15.72 -0.52 1.65
N ASP A 62 14.62 0.16 1.93
CA ASP A 62 14.40 0.88 3.19
C ASP A 62 12.91 0.87 3.59
N ALA A 63 12.63 1.17 4.85
CA ALA A 63 11.29 1.12 5.43
C ALA A 63 10.28 2.14 4.85
N ASP A 64 10.72 3.15 4.09
CA ASP A 64 9.80 4.04 3.40
C ASP A 64 9.38 3.48 2.03
N HIS A 65 10.16 2.61 1.39
CA HIS A 65 9.90 2.10 0.03
C HIS A 65 9.54 0.61 -0.03
N ASP A 66 9.95 -0.18 0.97
CA ASP A 66 9.72 -1.62 1.04
C ASP A 66 8.82 -1.97 2.23
N ILE A 67 7.64 -2.53 1.94
CA ILE A 67 6.69 -2.97 2.97
C ILE A 67 7.25 -4.06 3.90
N ARG A 68 8.21 -4.86 3.45
CA ARG A 68 8.84 -5.89 4.29
C ARG A 68 9.75 -5.24 5.34
N GLU A 69 10.64 -4.35 4.91
CA GLU A 69 11.49 -3.56 5.82
C GLU A 69 10.65 -2.70 6.78
N ALA A 70 9.56 -2.10 6.27
CA ALA A 70 8.62 -1.33 7.08
C ALA A 70 7.97 -2.19 8.19
N LEU A 71 7.62 -3.44 7.87
CA LEU A 71 7.04 -4.37 8.82
C LEU A 71 8.09 -4.85 9.84
N GLU A 72 9.31 -5.14 9.40
CA GLU A 72 10.43 -5.49 10.28
C GLU A 72 10.73 -4.36 11.26
N HIS A 73 10.82 -3.12 10.78
CA HIS A 73 10.96 -1.92 11.64
C HIS A 73 9.80 -1.76 12.63
N TRP A 74 8.56 -2.03 12.21
CA TRP A 74 7.42 -1.92 13.12
C TRP A 74 7.47 -2.97 14.22
N VAL A 75 7.79 -4.22 13.87
CA VAL A 75 7.82 -5.34 14.82
C VAL A 75 9.03 -5.25 15.75
N GLU A 76 10.21 -4.99 15.21
CA GLU A 76 11.47 -5.11 15.95
C GLU A 76 11.90 -3.81 16.61
N GLN A 77 11.58 -2.67 15.98
CA GLN A 77 12.02 -1.35 16.45
C GLN A 77 10.86 -0.49 16.95
N HIS A 78 9.63 -1.00 16.92
CA HIS A 78 8.42 -0.28 17.32
C HIS A 78 8.17 1.00 16.51
N VAL A 79 8.68 1.07 15.28
CA VAL A 79 8.49 2.22 14.38
C VAL A 79 7.41 1.87 13.35
N ALA A 80 6.18 2.29 13.63
CA ALA A 80 5.05 2.00 12.75
C ALA A 80 5.08 2.86 11.46
N PRO A 81 4.85 2.27 10.28
CA PRO A 81 4.95 2.98 9.01
C PRO A 81 3.85 4.04 8.87
N VAL A 82 4.23 5.30 8.74
CA VAL A 82 3.29 6.42 8.52
C VAL A 82 3.08 6.75 7.04
N ARG A 83 3.95 6.22 6.18
CA ARG A 83 3.86 6.33 4.72
C ARG A 83 4.55 5.14 4.06
N LEU A 84 4.25 4.94 2.78
CA LEU A 84 5.06 4.14 1.85
C LEU A 84 5.22 4.92 0.55
N LEU A 85 6.37 4.82 -0.09
CA LEU A 85 6.71 5.47 -1.35
C LEU A 85 6.71 4.42 -2.46
N ALA A 86 5.61 4.35 -3.19
CA ALA A 86 5.44 3.43 -4.30
C ALA A 86 5.98 4.04 -5.59
N SER A 87 6.59 3.21 -6.43
CA SER A 87 7.25 3.61 -7.68
C SER A 87 6.64 2.93 -8.91
N LYS A 88 7.07 3.35 -10.11
CA LYS A 88 6.75 2.70 -11.37
C LYS A 88 8.04 2.43 -12.16
N PRO A 89 8.31 1.20 -12.59
CA PRO A 89 9.50 0.89 -13.39
C PRO A 89 9.59 1.76 -14.65
N GLY A 90 10.77 2.32 -14.91
CA GLY A 90 11.02 3.19 -16.07
C GLY A 90 10.40 4.58 -15.97
N SER A 91 9.95 5.00 -14.79
CA SER A 91 9.36 6.32 -14.52
C SER A 91 10.00 6.95 -13.29
N ASN A 92 10.06 8.28 -13.27
CA ASN A 92 10.49 9.05 -12.09
C ASN A 92 9.31 9.49 -11.22
N VAL A 93 8.12 8.94 -11.46
CA VAL A 93 6.91 9.23 -10.68
C VAL A 93 6.83 8.30 -9.47
N VAL A 94 6.63 8.91 -8.30
CA VAL A 94 6.45 8.24 -7.01
C VAL A 94 5.09 8.65 -6.44
N ALA A 95 4.37 7.71 -5.81
CA ALA A 95 3.21 8.03 -4.99
C ALA A 95 3.52 7.82 -3.52
N GLU A 96 3.09 8.77 -2.70
CA GLU A 96 3.06 8.61 -1.25
C GLU A 96 1.73 7.97 -0.85
N LEU A 97 1.80 6.76 -0.31
CA LEU A 97 0.68 6.03 0.27
C LEU A 97 0.65 6.33 1.77
N ARG A 98 -0.53 6.66 2.29
CA ARG A 98 -0.74 6.91 3.72
C ARG A 98 -1.70 5.87 4.29
N PRO A 99 -1.57 5.50 5.56
CA PRO A 99 -2.53 4.61 6.18
C PRO A 99 -3.87 5.33 6.31
N GLU A 100 -4.95 4.59 6.04
CA GLU A 100 -6.30 5.01 6.38
C GLU A 100 -6.36 5.40 7.85
N GLN A 101 -7.05 6.50 8.13
CA GLN A 101 -7.24 6.95 9.51
C GLN A 101 -8.24 6.02 10.18
N ALA A 102 -7.89 5.49 11.34
CA ALA A 102 -8.85 4.80 12.18
C ALA A 102 -10.00 5.79 12.49
N GLY A 103 -11.24 5.37 12.21
CA GLY A 103 -12.42 6.20 12.49
C GLY A 103 -12.50 6.51 13.98
N HIS A 104 -12.79 7.77 14.30
CA HIS A 104 -13.11 8.22 15.66
C HIS A 104 -14.39 7.55 16.17
#